data_AF-A0A9W9TA99-F1
#
_entry.id   AF-A0A9W9TA99-F1
#
_cell.length_a   1.000
_cell.length_b   1.000
_cell.length_c   1.000
_cell.angle_alpha   90.00
_cell.angle_beta   90.00
_cell.angle_gamma   90.00
#
_symmetry.space_group_name_H-M   'P 1'
#
loop_
_entity.id
_entity.type
_entity.pdbx_description
1 polymer ?
#
loop_
_entity_poly.entity_id
_entity_poly.type
_entity_poly.pdbx_seq_one_letter_code
_entity_poly.pdbx_strand_id
1 'polypeptide(L)'
;MPTRQFVVEESWGPHYNAVSINGDSFHHRFFIQNFPHDPKKPDLVLHDTDADGPTLGLAQFRGLSSNCDIRLENSDAGIQLSKQGLISPSYKFQMLINGERRYLVWKKTRSLGNHHSPHGNIKLVDEKTNEALAVFSRDGFVFVPGCLDIFGAYDDYFDQIVLLTGLAVREQQRRQSTRSVRAGRDNVYTMGAAGGGAGGGGS
;
A
#
# COMPACT_ATOMS: atom_id res chain seq x y z
N MET A 1 -8.32 20.33 5.28
CA MET A 1 -6.91 20.19 4.88
C MET A 1 -6.31 19.03 5.67
N PRO A 2 -5.41 18.22 5.09
CA PRO A 2 -4.70 17.19 5.88
C PRO A 2 -3.88 17.84 6.98
N THR A 3 -3.80 17.18 8.13
CA THR A 3 -2.96 17.64 9.25
C THR A 3 -1.50 17.32 8.99
N ARG A 4 -1.24 16.14 8.41
CA ARG A 4 0.09 15.67 8.00
C ARG A 4 -0.01 15.00 6.63
N GLN A 5 1.07 15.09 5.86
CA GLN A 5 1.12 14.56 4.51
C GLN A 5 2.48 13.95 4.22
N PHE A 6 2.48 12.70 3.75
CA PHE A 6 3.68 12.00 3.30
C PHE A 6 3.63 11.77 1.79
N VAL A 7 4.66 12.22 1.09
CA VAL A 7 4.88 11.87 -0.32
C VAL A 7 5.72 10.60 -0.37
N VAL A 8 5.20 9.57 -1.00
CA VAL A 8 5.85 8.28 -1.20
C VAL A 8 6.37 8.20 -2.62
N GLU A 9 7.69 8.12 -2.76
CA GLU A 9 8.38 8.04 -4.04
C GLU A 9 9.12 6.70 -4.16
N GLU A 10 9.32 6.24 -5.38
CA GLU A 10 10.23 5.12 -5.66
C GLU A 10 11.68 5.58 -5.41
N SER A 11 12.40 4.76 -4.63
CA SER A 11 13.84 4.85 -4.50
C SER A 11 14.50 3.86 -5.45
N TRP A 12 15.82 3.69 -5.36
CA TRP A 12 16.54 2.75 -6.20
C TRP A 12 16.03 1.32 -5.99
N GLY A 13 15.62 0.65 -7.08
CA GLY A 13 15.06 -0.71 -7.02
C GLY A 13 13.59 -0.75 -6.57
N PRO A 14 13.16 -1.76 -5.79
CA PRO A 14 11.78 -1.90 -5.34
C PRO A 14 11.45 -1.08 -4.09
N HIS A 15 12.38 -0.25 -3.61
CA HIS A 15 12.32 0.48 -2.34
C HIS A 15 11.57 1.80 -2.46
N TYR A 16 11.14 2.35 -1.33
CA TYR A 16 10.40 3.61 -1.29
C TYR A 16 11.00 4.60 -0.30
N ASN A 17 10.87 5.89 -0.61
CA ASN A 17 11.10 6.98 0.33
C ASN A 17 9.75 7.60 0.67
N ALA A 18 9.46 7.80 1.95
CA ALA A 18 8.31 8.58 2.37
C ALA A 18 8.79 9.87 3.04
N VAL A 19 8.46 11.03 2.49
CA VAL A 19 8.89 12.33 3.00
C VAL A 19 7.69 13.12 3.48
N SER A 20 7.75 13.60 4.72
CA SER A 20 6.75 14.52 5.25
C SER A 20 6.92 15.90 4.61
N ILE A 21 5.85 16.43 4.03
CA ILE A 21 5.84 17.71 3.31
C ILE A 21 5.03 18.81 4.00
N ASN A 22 4.19 18.44 4.97
CA ASN A 22 3.39 19.37 5.77
C ASN A 22 3.37 18.88 7.22
N GLY A 23 4.12 19.57 8.08
CA GLY A 23 4.22 19.31 9.52
C GLY A 23 5.12 20.37 10.17
N ASP A 24 4.80 20.77 11.41
CA ASP A 24 5.41 21.92 12.10
C ASP A 24 6.88 21.73 12.50
N SER A 25 7.50 20.57 12.28
CA SER A 25 8.87 20.32 12.72
C SER A 25 9.51 19.18 11.91
N PHE A 26 10.54 19.54 11.14
CA PHE A 26 11.48 18.66 10.44
C PHE A 26 10.88 17.74 9.36
N HIS A 27 11.57 17.64 8.22
CA HIS A 27 11.26 16.69 7.16
C HIS A 27 11.47 15.27 7.68
N HIS A 28 10.48 14.70 8.38
CA HIS A 28 10.52 13.28 8.71
C HIS A 28 10.57 12.49 7.40
N ARG A 29 11.64 11.71 7.27
CA ARG A 29 11.89 10.85 6.13
C ARG A 29 11.90 9.43 6.64
N PHE A 30 11.15 8.56 5.98
CA PHE A 30 11.22 7.14 6.18
C PHE A 30 11.76 6.46 4.93
N PHE A 31 12.55 5.42 5.14
CA PHE A 31 12.98 4.54 4.07
C PHE A 31 12.27 3.21 4.20
N ILE A 32 11.73 2.71 3.11
CA ILE A 32 10.99 1.45 3.08
C ILE A 32 11.72 0.48 2.17
N GLN A 33 12.35 -0.51 2.78
CA GLN A 33 12.86 -1.66 2.05
C GLN A 33 11.69 -2.57 1.66
N ASN A 34 11.77 -3.15 0.46
CA ASN A 34 10.75 -4.03 -0.08
C ASN A 34 11.46 -5.26 -0.63
N PHE A 35 11.10 -6.42 -0.12
CA PHE A 35 11.71 -7.70 -0.45
C PHE A 35 10.65 -8.66 -1.01
N PRO A 36 10.11 -8.41 -2.22
CA PRO A 36 8.95 -9.13 -2.73
C PRO A 36 9.19 -10.61 -3.05
N HIS A 37 10.45 -11.05 -3.05
CA HIS A 37 10.87 -12.38 -3.46
C HIS A 37 11.86 -13.03 -2.48
N ASP A 38 12.09 -12.44 -1.30
CA ASP A 38 12.99 -13.01 -0.31
C ASP A 38 12.19 -13.66 0.84
N PRO A 39 12.14 -15.01 0.91
CA PRO A 39 11.41 -15.69 1.97
C PRO A 39 12.09 -15.58 3.35
N LYS A 40 13.34 -15.12 3.41
CA LYS A 40 14.10 -14.97 4.66
C LYS A 40 13.93 -13.58 5.28
N LYS A 41 13.32 -12.64 4.56
CA LYS A 41 13.13 -11.26 5.01
C LYS A 41 11.65 -10.92 5.11
N PRO A 42 11.27 -10.00 6.02
CA PRO A 42 9.97 -9.35 5.98
C PRO A 42 9.77 -8.66 4.63
N ASP A 43 8.54 -8.65 4.13
CA ASP A 43 8.23 -8.12 2.81
C ASP A 43 8.44 -6.61 2.72
N LEU A 44 8.09 -5.88 3.77
CA LEU A 44 8.43 -4.46 3.92
C LEU A 44 9.14 -4.25 5.25
N VAL A 45 10.18 -3.43 5.25
CA VAL A 45 10.90 -2.97 6.45
C VAL A 45 10.90 -1.44 6.43
N LEU A 46 10.32 -0.84 7.45
CA LEU A 46 10.29 0.59 7.66
C LEU A 46 11.49 0.98 8.50
N HIS A 47 12.30 1.90 7.98
CA HIS A 47 13.44 2.50 8.66
C HIS A 47 13.25 4.00 8.85
N ASP A 48 13.87 4.51 9.90
CA ASP A 48 14.05 5.95 10.07
C ASP A 48 15.12 6.47 9.11
N THR A 49 14.82 7.56 8.40
CA THR A 49 15.72 8.33 7.54
C THR A 49 16.26 7.63 6.28
N ASP A 50 16.91 6.48 6.40
CA ASP A 50 17.58 5.76 5.31
C ASP A 50 17.64 4.23 5.52
N ALA A 51 18.33 3.51 4.63
CA ALA A 51 18.43 2.05 4.63
C ALA A 51 19.21 1.46 5.81
N ASP A 52 20.11 2.24 6.40
CA ASP A 52 20.98 1.84 7.52
C ASP A 52 20.44 2.37 8.85
N GLY A 53 19.42 3.22 8.81
CA GLY A 53 18.75 3.76 9.99
C GLY A 53 18.00 2.71 10.81
N PRO A 54 17.63 3.05 12.06
CA PRO A 54 16.89 2.17 12.95
C PRO A 54 15.63 1.62 12.28
N THR A 55 15.40 0.31 12.42
CA THR A 55 14.12 -0.30 12.04
C THR A 55 13.03 0.26 12.96
N LEU A 56 11.93 0.68 12.37
CA LEU A 56 10.74 1.17 13.08
C LEU A 56 9.60 0.15 13.02
N GLY A 57 9.54 -0.63 11.93
CA GLY A 57 8.50 -1.62 11.76
C GLY A 57 8.67 -2.54 10.57
N LEU A 58 7.90 -3.61 10.57
CA LEU A 58 7.96 -4.73 9.64
C LEU A 58 6.55 -5.06 9.16
N ALA A 59 6.43 -5.36 7.86
CA ALA A 59 5.24 -5.97 7.28
C ALA A 59 5.61 -7.30 6.62
N GLN A 60 4.87 -8.35 6.95
CA GLN A 60 5.08 -9.69 6.39
C GLN A 60 3.79 -10.23 5.78
N PHE A 61 3.78 -10.46 4.47
CA PHE A 61 2.66 -11.07 3.78
C PHE A 61 2.69 -12.59 4.00
N ARG A 62 1.60 -13.13 4.53
CA ARG A 62 1.48 -14.57 4.77
C ARG A 62 1.07 -15.26 3.47
N GLY A 63 2.03 -15.92 2.79
CA GLY A 63 1.93 -16.47 1.43
C GLY A 63 0.55 -16.91 0.90
N LEU A 64 -0.08 -17.91 1.53
CA LEU A 64 -1.37 -18.48 1.08
C LEU A 64 -2.59 -17.69 1.57
N SER A 65 -2.41 -16.80 2.54
CA SER A 65 -3.47 -15.93 3.01
C SER A 65 -3.36 -14.56 2.34
N SER A 66 -4.44 -13.81 2.33
CA SER A 66 -4.37 -12.40 1.98
C SER A 66 -4.10 -11.52 3.20
N ASN A 67 -3.56 -12.09 4.28
CA ASN A 67 -3.25 -11.37 5.51
C ASN A 67 -1.79 -10.91 5.51
N CYS A 68 -1.56 -9.78 6.16
CA CYS A 68 -0.26 -9.20 6.40
C CYS A 68 -0.10 -8.99 7.90
N ASP A 69 0.97 -9.50 8.49
CA ASP A 69 1.32 -9.20 9.87
C ASP A 69 2.20 -7.95 9.90
N ILE A 70 1.82 -6.99 10.74
CA ILE A 70 2.51 -5.73 10.95
C ILE A 70 3.05 -5.73 12.38
N ARG A 71 4.31 -5.35 12.54
CA ARG A 71 4.94 -5.17 13.86
C ARG A 71 5.69 -3.86 13.85
N LEU A 72 5.57 -3.07 14.91
CA LEU A 72 6.43 -1.91 15.14
C LEU A 72 7.38 -2.25 16.28
N GLU A 73 8.63 -1.76 16.22
CA GLU A 73 9.63 -2.03 17.25
C GLU A 73 9.19 -1.54 18.64
N ASN A 74 8.47 -0.41 18.68
CA ASN A 74 7.99 0.20 19.93
C ASN A 74 6.70 -0.45 20.47
N SER A 75 6.27 -1.60 19.96
CA SER A 75 5.01 -2.24 20.33
C SER A 75 5.11 -3.76 20.38
N ASP A 76 4.93 -4.32 21.58
CA ASP A 76 4.84 -5.77 21.78
C ASP A 76 3.59 -6.39 21.12
N ALA A 77 2.56 -5.58 20.87
CA ALA A 77 1.34 -6.02 20.21
C ALA A 77 1.53 -6.00 18.68
N GLY A 78 1.58 -7.18 18.08
CA GLY A 78 1.50 -7.33 16.63
C GLY A 78 0.10 -6.97 16.10
N ILE A 79 0.05 -6.29 14.96
CA ILE A 79 -1.18 -5.91 14.27
C ILE A 79 -1.36 -6.85 13.09
N GLN A 80 -2.54 -7.43 12.94
CA GLN A 80 -2.87 -8.23 11.76
C GLN A 80 -3.76 -7.45 10.81
N LEU A 81 -3.25 -7.18 9.61
CA LEU A 81 -3.99 -6.61 8.50
C LEU A 81 -4.63 -7.73 7.69
N SER A 82 -5.95 -7.85 7.77
CA SER A 82 -6.71 -8.93 7.14
C SER A 82 -7.50 -8.41 5.96
N LYS A 83 -7.30 -9.01 4.78
CA LYS A 83 -8.14 -8.73 3.61
C LYS A 83 -9.54 -9.33 3.83
N GLN A 84 -10.56 -8.53 3.54
CA GLN A 84 -11.97 -8.87 3.60
C GLN A 84 -12.62 -8.60 2.24
N GLY A 85 -13.60 -9.43 1.87
CA GLY A 85 -14.34 -9.28 0.63
C GLY A 85 -13.61 -9.77 -0.63
N LEU A 86 -14.37 -10.32 -1.57
CA LEU A 86 -13.87 -10.87 -2.84
C LEU A 86 -13.92 -9.83 -3.98
N ILE A 87 -15.04 -9.11 -4.11
CA ILE A 87 -15.32 -8.20 -5.24
C ILE A 87 -14.80 -6.78 -4.96
N SER A 88 -15.05 -6.27 -3.76
CA SER A 88 -14.58 -4.96 -3.30
C SER A 88 -13.72 -5.16 -2.05
N PRO A 89 -12.42 -5.47 -2.23
CA PRO A 89 -11.58 -5.82 -1.10
C PRO A 89 -11.37 -4.63 -0.18
N SER A 90 -11.53 -4.89 1.12
CA SER A 90 -11.13 -4.01 2.21
C SER A 90 -10.08 -4.69 3.07
N TYR A 91 -9.31 -3.92 3.83
CA TYR A 91 -8.24 -4.45 4.67
C TYR A 91 -8.43 -3.91 6.07
N LYS A 92 -8.74 -4.80 7.00
CA LYS A 92 -9.14 -4.49 8.37
C LYS A 92 -8.02 -4.82 9.33
N PHE A 93 -7.78 -3.93 10.28
CA PHE A 93 -6.88 -4.14 11.41
C PHE A 93 -7.39 -3.43 12.64
N GLN A 94 -6.75 -3.67 13.78
CA GLN A 94 -7.13 -3.09 15.05
C GLN A 94 -5.92 -2.42 15.69
N MET A 95 -6.11 -1.23 16.27
CA MET A 95 -5.08 -0.54 17.03
C MET A 95 -5.69 0.31 18.15
N LEU A 96 -4.85 0.86 19.02
CA LEU A 96 -5.26 1.83 20.03
C LEU A 96 -5.22 3.24 19.42
N ILE A 97 -6.31 3.98 19.57
CA ILE A 97 -6.38 5.42 19.27
C ILE A 97 -6.92 6.10 20.52
N ASN A 98 -6.16 7.03 21.09
CA ASN A 98 -6.53 7.77 22.31
C ASN A 98 -6.93 6.84 23.47
N GLY A 99 -6.23 5.71 23.63
CA GLY A 99 -6.50 4.71 24.67
C GLY A 99 -7.67 3.77 24.38
N GLU A 100 -8.43 3.96 23.30
CA GLU A 100 -9.53 3.07 22.91
C GLU A 100 -9.11 2.16 21.76
N ARG A 101 -9.46 0.88 21.87
CA ARG A 101 -9.18 -0.11 20.83
C ARG A 101 -10.20 0.04 19.69
N ARG A 102 -9.74 0.49 18.52
CA ARG A 102 -10.55 0.79 17.34
C ARG A 102 -10.24 -0.16 16.20
N TYR A 103 -11.27 -0.52 15.44
CA TYR A 103 -11.11 -1.23 14.18
C TYR A 103 -11.02 -0.22 13.04
N LEU A 104 -9.95 -0.33 12.26
CA LEU A 104 -9.71 0.53 11.11
C LEU A 104 -9.75 -0.28 9.82
N VAL A 105 -10.23 0.35 8.75
CA VAL A 105 -10.43 -0.31 7.47
C VAL A 105 -9.90 0.53 6.33
N TRP A 106 -8.91 0.00 5.61
CA TRP A 106 -8.54 0.49 4.29
C TRP A 106 -9.54 -0.02 3.25
N LYS A 107 -10.15 0.90 2.50
CA LYS A 107 -11.07 0.57 1.41
C LYS A 107 -10.92 1.53 0.24
N LYS A 108 -11.27 1.07 -0.97
CA LYS A 108 -11.25 1.90 -2.18
C LYS A 108 -12.16 3.11 -2.01
N THR A 109 -11.72 4.26 -2.53
CA THR A 109 -12.51 5.49 -2.57
C THR A 109 -12.39 6.15 -3.95
N ARG A 110 -13.48 6.77 -4.40
CA ARG A 110 -13.52 7.62 -5.60
C ARG A 110 -13.83 9.07 -5.26
N SER A 111 -14.22 9.36 -4.02
CA SER A 111 -14.66 10.69 -3.58
C SER A 111 -13.60 11.43 -2.77
N LEU A 112 -12.50 10.77 -2.38
CA LEU A 112 -11.44 11.36 -1.58
C LEU A 112 -10.07 11.12 -2.24
N GLY A 113 -9.17 12.07 -2.03
CA GLY A 113 -7.78 12.06 -2.48
C GLY A 113 -7.51 13.10 -3.56
N ASN A 114 -6.28 13.61 -3.57
CA ASN A 114 -5.75 14.36 -4.69
C ASN A 114 -5.33 13.35 -5.77
N HIS A 115 -5.58 13.63 -7.04
CA HIS A 115 -5.29 12.75 -8.20
C HIS A 115 -6.43 11.79 -8.62
N HIS A 116 -6.87 11.97 -9.87
CA HIS A 116 -7.69 11.02 -10.61
C HIS A 116 -6.80 9.84 -11.05
N SER A 117 -6.61 8.84 -10.19
CA SER A 117 -5.91 7.61 -10.58
C SER A 117 -6.89 6.60 -11.18
N PRO A 118 -6.60 6.01 -12.36
CA PRO A 118 -7.45 4.98 -12.98
C PRO A 118 -7.58 3.72 -12.12
N HIS A 119 -6.61 3.45 -11.26
CA HIS A 119 -6.62 2.31 -10.35
C HIS A 119 -7.24 2.63 -8.97
N GLY A 120 -7.43 3.91 -8.69
CA GLY A 120 -8.19 4.44 -7.55
C GLY A 120 -7.40 4.66 -6.27
N ASN A 121 -7.95 5.53 -5.43
CA ASN A 121 -7.44 5.88 -4.11
C ASN A 121 -7.95 4.89 -3.06
N ILE A 122 -7.26 4.79 -1.94
CA ILE A 122 -7.76 4.07 -0.76
C ILE A 122 -7.89 5.06 0.39
N LYS A 123 -8.89 4.86 1.25
CA LYS A 123 -9.06 5.61 2.48
C LYS A 123 -9.06 4.66 3.67
N LEU A 124 -8.47 5.12 4.76
CA LEU A 124 -8.56 4.52 6.07
C LEU A 124 -9.75 5.13 6.79
N VAL A 125 -10.65 4.28 7.29
CA VAL A 125 -11.79 4.73 8.10
C VAL A 125 -11.79 4.07 9.47
N ASP A 126 -12.21 4.79 10.50
CA ASP A 126 -12.65 4.17 11.76
C ASP A 126 -14.00 3.51 11.51
N GLU A 127 -14.11 2.21 11.78
CA GLU A 127 -15.34 1.44 11.58
C GLU A 127 -16.48 1.91 12.49
N LYS A 128 -16.16 2.41 13.70
CA LYS A 128 -17.15 2.85 14.69
C LYS A 128 -17.75 4.20 14.33
N THR A 129 -16.95 5.16 13.87
CA THR A 129 -17.41 6.53 13.55
C THR A 129 -17.67 6.74 12.05
N ASN A 130 -17.17 5.84 11.21
CA ASN A 130 -17.14 5.95 9.74
C ASN A 130 -16.39 7.20 9.24
N GLU A 131 -15.57 7.81 10.11
CA GLU A 131 -14.72 8.95 9.78
C GLU A 131 -13.50 8.49 8.98
N ALA A 132 -13.10 9.29 7.98
CA ALA A 132 -11.88 9.03 7.22
C ALA A 132 -10.67 9.61 7.97
N LEU A 133 -9.78 8.74 8.44
CA LEU A 133 -8.60 9.13 9.20
C LEU A 133 -7.38 9.38 8.30
N ALA A 134 -7.34 8.72 7.14
CA ALA A 134 -6.29 8.93 6.15
C ALA A 134 -6.77 8.59 4.75
N VAL A 135 -6.10 9.15 3.73
CA VAL A 135 -6.29 8.80 2.33
C VAL A 135 -4.93 8.59 1.71
N PHE A 136 -4.72 7.41 1.13
CA PHE A 136 -3.56 7.16 0.29
C PHE A 136 -3.98 7.31 -1.16
N SER A 137 -3.61 8.45 -1.73
CA SER A 137 -3.78 8.80 -3.12
C SER A 137 -2.64 8.24 -3.95
N ARG A 138 -2.92 7.70 -5.14
CA ARG A 138 -1.90 7.09 -6.00
C ARG A 138 -1.45 8.09 -7.06
N ASP A 139 -0.16 8.09 -7.38
CA ASP A 139 0.36 8.84 -8.51
C ASP A 139 0.07 8.12 -9.82
N GLY A 140 -0.76 8.74 -10.67
CA GLY A 140 -1.05 8.32 -12.05
C GLY A 140 -0.98 6.81 -12.32
N PHE A 141 0.05 6.40 -13.07
CA PHE A 141 0.24 5.04 -13.60
C PHE A 141 1.08 4.10 -12.71
N VAL A 142 1.70 4.55 -11.62
CA VAL A 142 2.57 3.73 -10.75
C VAL A 142 1.82 3.16 -9.54
N PHE A 143 1.99 1.88 -9.20
CA PHE A 143 1.07 1.16 -8.28
C PHE A 143 1.14 1.58 -6.81
N VAL A 144 2.33 1.92 -6.33
CA VAL A 144 2.60 2.15 -4.90
C VAL A 144 2.92 3.61 -4.60
N PRO A 145 3.77 4.31 -5.39
CA PRO A 145 4.01 5.74 -5.19
C PRO A 145 2.72 6.58 -5.19
N GLY A 146 2.77 7.66 -4.43
CA GLY A 146 1.59 8.47 -4.18
C GLY A 146 1.75 9.37 -2.97
N CYS A 147 0.62 9.87 -2.50
CA CYS A 147 0.55 10.75 -1.36
C CYS A 147 -0.38 10.18 -0.28
N LEU A 148 0.12 10.10 0.94
CA LEU A 148 -0.64 9.72 2.12
C LEU A 148 -1.00 10.97 2.92
N ASP A 149 -2.29 11.30 2.91
CA ASP A 149 -2.90 12.38 3.67
C ASP A 149 -3.44 11.82 4.99
N ILE A 150 -3.06 12.38 6.14
CA ILE A 150 -3.59 12.01 7.46
C ILE A 150 -4.45 13.15 8.01
N PHE A 151 -5.68 12.82 8.41
CA PHE A 151 -6.68 13.73 8.95
C PHE A 151 -6.77 13.57 10.46
N GLY A 152 -6.18 14.52 11.19
CA GLY A 152 -6.14 14.50 12.65
C GLY A 152 -4.72 14.61 13.20
N ALA A 153 -4.63 15.18 14.41
CA ALA A 153 -3.40 15.25 15.19
C ALA A 153 -3.29 13.97 16.03
N TYR A 154 -2.65 12.95 15.46
CA TYR A 154 -2.30 11.71 16.15
C TYR A 154 -0.80 11.70 16.49
N ASP A 155 -0.36 10.68 17.23
CA ASP A 155 1.05 10.47 17.54
C ASP A 155 1.84 9.89 16.35
N ASP A 156 3.17 9.79 16.53
CA ASP A 156 4.06 9.22 15.53
C ASP A 156 3.81 7.72 15.32
N TYR A 157 3.36 7.02 16.37
CA TYR A 157 3.01 5.60 16.31
C TYR A 157 1.87 5.36 15.31
N PHE A 158 0.83 6.21 15.36
CA PHE A 158 -0.26 6.19 14.39
C PHE A 158 0.25 6.41 12.97
N ASP A 159 1.11 7.41 12.75
CA ASP A 159 1.65 7.71 11.43
C ASP A 159 2.43 6.54 10.84
N GLN A 160 3.29 5.92 11.64
CA GLN A 160 4.07 4.74 11.23
C GLN A 160 3.17 3.56 10.86
N ILE A 161 2.13 3.27 11.65
CA ILE A 161 1.17 2.20 11.33
C ILE A 161 0.40 2.53 10.05
N VAL A 162 -0.13 3.74 9.93
CA VAL A 162 -0.95 4.13 8.78
C VAL A 162 -0.11 4.12 7.50
N LEU A 163 1.12 4.60 7.55
CA LEU A 163 2.06 4.52 6.44
C LEU A 163 2.36 3.07 6.05
N LEU A 164 2.77 2.25 7.01
CA LEU A 164 3.18 0.87 6.75
C LEU A 164 2.01 -0.01 6.29
N THR A 165 0.83 0.12 6.91
CA THR A 165 -0.38 -0.61 6.48
C THR A 165 -0.88 -0.14 5.12
N GLY A 166 -0.85 1.17 4.85
CA GLY A 166 -1.23 1.74 3.56
C GLY A 166 -0.33 1.22 2.43
N LEU A 167 0.99 1.21 2.64
CA LEU A 167 1.97 0.63 1.71
C LEU A 167 1.75 -0.87 1.54
N ALA A 168 1.50 -1.61 2.62
CA ALA A 168 1.21 -3.04 2.55
C ALA A 168 -0.03 -3.33 1.67
N VAL A 169 -1.10 -2.54 1.81
CA VAL A 169 -2.29 -2.65 0.95
C VAL A 169 -1.95 -2.38 -0.51
N ARG A 170 -1.18 -1.32 -0.80
CA ARG A 170 -0.78 -0.96 -2.17
C ARG A 170 0.08 -2.05 -2.82
N GLU A 171 1.04 -2.57 -2.08
CA GLU A 171 1.93 -3.62 -2.55
C GLU A 171 1.17 -4.94 -2.76
N GLN A 172 0.21 -5.25 -1.90
CA GLN A 172 -0.66 -6.41 -2.07
C GLN A 172 -1.56 -6.26 -3.32
N GLN A 173 -2.10 -5.07 -3.59
CA GLN A 173 -2.85 -4.79 -4.83
C GLN A 173 -1.96 -4.94 -6.08
N ARG A 174 -0.72 -4.43 -6.04
CA ARG A 174 0.27 -4.59 -7.11
C ARG A 174 0.55 -6.07 -7.40
N ARG A 175 0.86 -6.85 -6.37
CA ARG A 175 1.15 -8.29 -6.46
C ARG A 175 -0.04 -9.08 -7.01
N GLN A 176 -1.27 -8.74 -6.63
CA GLN A 176 -2.49 -9.35 -7.16
C GLN A 176 -2.70 -9.02 -8.65
N SER A 177 -2.47 -7.78 -9.06
CA SER A 177 -2.57 -7.38 -10.47
C SER A 177 -1.53 -8.07 -11.35
N THR A 178 -0.29 -8.28 -10.87
CA THR A 178 0.72 -9.03 -11.63
C THR A 178 0.36 -10.52 -11.75
N ARG A 179 -0.25 -11.12 -10.73
CA ARG A 179 -0.73 -12.51 -10.78
C ARG A 179 -1.87 -12.70 -11.78
N SER A 180 -2.82 -11.76 -11.86
CA SER A 180 -3.92 -11.84 -12.84
C SER A 180 -3.43 -11.73 -14.29
N VAL A 181 -2.37 -10.96 -14.55
CA VAL A 181 -1.76 -10.88 -15.89
C VAL A 181 -1.08 -12.19 -16.28
N ARG A 182 -0.43 -12.88 -15.34
CA ARG A 182 0.19 -14.20 -15.61
C ARG A 182 -0.85 -15.31 -15.81
N ALA A 183 -1.92 -15.31 -15.02
CA ALA A 183 -3.02 -16.27 -15.21
C ALA A 183 -3.85 -16.01 -16.49
N GLY A 184 -3.80 -14.81 -17.05
CA GLY A 184 -4.42 -14.46 -18.33
C GLY A 184 -3.64 -14.92 -19.57
N ARG A 185 -2.41 -15.43 -19.40
CA ARG A 185 -1.60 -15.93 -20.53
C ARG A 185 -1.95 -17.36 -20.94
N ASP A 186 -2.66 -18.10 -20.09
CA ASP A 186 -3.08 -19.48 -20.33
C ASP A 186 -4.56 -19.59 -20.79
N ASN A 187 -5.25 -18.46 -20.97
CA ASN A 187 -6.62 -18.40 -21.50
C ASN A 187 -6.74 -17.33 -22.61
N VAL A 188 -5.87 -17.38 -23.61
CA VAL A 188 -6.14 -16.71 -24.90
C VAL A 188 -7.19 -17.53 -25.64
N TYR A 189 -8.46 -17.22 -25.42
CA TYR A 189 -9.48 -17.50 -26.42
C TYR A 189 -9.10 -16.73 -27.69
N THR A 190 -8.80 -17.49 -28.73
CA THR A 190 -9.07 -17.21 -30.13
C THR A 190 -10.17 -16.17 -30.31
N MET A 191 -9.78 -14.92 -30.58
CA MET A 191 -10.66 -13.89 -31.14
C MET A 191 -9.82 -13.01 -32.07
N GLY A 192 -9.96 -13.33 -33.37
CA GLY A 192 -9.80 -12.47 -34.54
C GLY A 192 -8.76 -11.35 -34.51
N ALA A 193 -7.64 -11.60 -35.21
CA ALA A 193 -6.96 -10.54 -35.95
C ALA A 193 -7.11 -10.85 -37.45
N ALA A 194 -8.03 -10.17 -38.11
CA ALA A 194 -7.97 -9.97 -39.55
C ALA A 194 -6.74 -9.10 -39.85
N GLY A 195 -5.87 -9.56 -40.75
CA GLY A 195 -4.70 -8.82 -41.21
C GLY A 195 -4.01 -9.59 -42.33
N GLY A 196 -4.27 -9.18 -43.58
CA GLY A 196 -3.79 -9.84 -44.79
C GLY A 196 -2.29 -9.70 -45.05
N GLY A 197 -1.79 -10.56 -45.93
CA GLY A 197 -0.44 -10.49 -46.49
C GLY A 197 -0.19 -11.64 -47.46
N ALA A 198 -0.04 -11.30 -48.74
CA ALA A 198 0.10 -12.17 -49.89
C ALA A 198 1.52 -12.75 -50.09
N GLY A 199 1.61 -13.78 -50.96
CA GLY A 199 2.85 -14.31 -51.57
C GLY A 199 3.20 -15.70 -51.05
N GLY A 200 3.41 -16.75 -51.85
CA GLY A 200 3.67 -16.88 -53.27
C GLY A 200 4.60 -18.08 -53.49
N GLY A 201 4.14 -19.07 -54.25
CA GLY A 201 4.89 -19.94 -55.18
C GLY A 201 6.20 -20.69 -54.82
N GLY A 202 6.23 -21.96 -55.22
CA GLY A 202 7.42 -22.72 -55.67
C GLY A 202 8.05 -23.62 -54.60
N SER A 203 8.34 -24.90 -54.82
CA SER A 203 8.32 -25.76 -56.02
C SER A 203 8.08 -27.20 -55.60
#